data_AF-A0AAV5VDM8-F1
#
_entry.id   AF-A0AAV5VDM8-F1
#
_cell.length_a   1.000
_cell.length_b   1.000
_cell.length_c   1.000
_cell.angle_alpha   90.00
_cell.angle_beta   90.00
_cell.angle_gamma   90.00
#
_symmetry.space_group_name_H-M   'P 1'
#
loop_
_entity.id
_entity.type
_entity.pdbx_description
1 polymer ?
#
loop_
_entity_poly.entity_id
_entity_poly.type
_entity_poly.pdbx_seq_one_letter_code
_entity_poly.pdbx_strand_id
1 'polypeptide(L)'
;GTILHETITVEARIYLIKSSGLRDTRRFDFSQASDMSDVVLKVEGKSLNVNKTYLALCSPFFSAFFDGPFAEFEKDQIELKDVSYEEFVTLLSVVYPSREKINVDNVESLLKLDDCYDSDFVVKAAEDFLVSACDNFSNAKLLLLSDLYRLPKLQGKCLAYYSLTRRVKALKKTPEYKQLSAELKATLLDKVLDDQE
;
A
#
# COMPACT_ATOMS: atom_id res chain seq x y z
N GLY A 1 29.97 38.38 -9.23
CA GLY A 1 29.96 38.23 -10.69
C GLY A 1 31.08 39.07 -11.27
N THR A 2 31.72 38.57 -12.32
CA THR A 2 32.74 39.28 -13.12
C THR A 2 32.31 39.22 -14.58
N ILE A 3 32.63 40.27 -15.35
CA ILE A 3 32.32 40.34 -16.78
C ILE A 3 33.60 40.03 -17.55
N LEU A 4 33.58 38.99 -18.37
CA LEU A 4 34.64 38.65 -19.32
C LEU A 4 33.97 38.22 -20.63
N HIS A 5 34.41 38.79 -21.76
CA HIS A 5 33.96 38.44 -23.12
C HIS A 5 32.43 38.40 -23.31
N GLU A 6 31.76 39.53 -23.13
CA GLU A 6 30.31 39.73 -23.41
C GLU A 6 29.34 38.77 -22.69
N THR A 7 29.81 37.94 -21.77
CA THR A 7 28.98 37.04 -20.97
C THR A 7 29.06 37.40 -19.49
N ILE A 8 27.89 37.57 -18.87
CA ILE A 8 27.77 37.86 -17.43
C ILE A 8 27.52 36.55 -16.70
N THR A 9 28.43 36.17 -15.80
CA THR A 9 28.26 35.01 -14.92
C THR A 9 27.88 35.47 -13.52
N VAL A 10 26.67 35.11 -13.10
CA VAL A 10 26.17 35.38 -11.74
C VAL A 10 26.20 34.08 -10.95
N GLU A 11 27.04 34.02 -9.92
CA GLU A 11 27.05 32.93 -8.94
C GLU A 11 26.12 33.33 -7.79
N ALA A 12 24.97 32.66 -7.68
CA ALA A 12 24.05 32.81 -6.56
C ALA A 12 24.30 31.69 -5.55
N ARG A 13 24.67 32.05 -4.32
CA ARG A 13 24.74 31.11 -3.20
C ARG A 13 23.48 31.25 -2.36
N ILE A 14 22.62 30.23 -2.44
CA ILE A 14 21.37 30.16 -1.68
C ILE A 14 21.68 29.46 -0.36
N TYR A 15 21.36 30.13 0.75
CA TYR A 15 21.41 29.53 2.09
C TYR A 15 19.98 29.41 2.64
N LEU A 16 19.61 28.21 3.08
CA LEU A 16 18.29 27.95 3.67
C LEU A 16 18.26 28.54 5.08
N ILE A 17 17.51 29.63 5.28
CA ILE A 17 17.39 30.32 6.58
C ILE A 17 16.28 29.68 7.43
N LYS A 18 15.16 29.30 6.80
CA LYS A 18 14.07 28.47 7.36
C LYS A 18 13.02 28.23 6.26
N SER A 19 12.54 27.00 6.09
CA SER A 19 11.44 26.71 5.17
C SER A 19 10.12 26.55 5.93
N SER A 20 9.21 27.51 5.80
CA SER A 20 7.79 27.32 6.14
C SER A 20 7.02 27.01 4.86
N GLY A 21 6.41 25.82 4.78
CA GLY A 21 5.69 25.35 3.58
C GLY A 21 6.15 23.99 3.05
N LEU A 22 7.32 23.51 3.47
CA LEU A 22 7.60 22.07 3.43
C LEU A 22 6.81 21.45 4.57
N ARG A 23 5.88 20.53 4.28
CA ARG A 23 5.31 19.69 5.34
C ARG A 23 6.49 18.98 6.00
N ASP A 24 6.79 19.33 7.24
CA ASP A 24 7.64 18.57 8.14
C ASP A 24 6.95 17.21 8.35
N THR A 25 7.17 16.32 7.39
CA THR A 25 6.53 15.02 7.31
C THR A 25 7.39 14.10 8.15
N ARG A 26 7.25 14.26 9.46
CA ARG A 26 7.92 13.44 10.46
C ARG A 26 7.55 11.99 10.19
N ARG A 27 8.56 11.10 10.23
CA ARG A 27 8.28 9.68 10.44
C ARG A 27 7.64 9.56 11.82
N PHE A 28 6.50 8.88 11.89
CA PHE A 28 5.86 8.62 13.16
C PHE A 28 6.70 7.58 13.91
N ASP A 29 7.20 7.95 15.09
CA ASP A 29 7.82 7.00 16.01
C ASP A 29 6.73 6.42 16.92
N PHE A 30 6.20 5.26 16.54
CA PHE A 30 5.16 4.57 17.30
C PHE A 30 5.70 3.96 18.60
N SER A 31 7.02 3.89 18.81
CA SER A 31 7.59 3.32 20.04
C SER A 31 7.42 4.23 21.26
N GLN A 32 7.14 5.52 21.04
CA GLN A 32 6.97 6.53 22.07
C GLN A 32 5.60 7.18 21.99
N ALA A 33 5.06 7.58 23.14
CA ALA A 33 3.83 8.36 23.19
C ALA A 33 4.08 9.75 22.59
N SER A 34 3.05 10.29 21.94
CA SER A 34 3.01 11.65 21.42
C SER A 34 1.70 12.32 21.82
N ASP A 35 1.60 13.63 21.61
CA ASP A 35 0.34 14.37 21.86
C ASP A 35 -0.84 13.88 21.00
N MET A 36 -0.57 13.06 19.97
CA MET A 36 -1.56 12.51 19.07
C MET A 36 -1.94 11.06 19.42
N SER A 37 -1.23 10.38 20.32
CA SER A 37 -1.53 8.98 20.68
C SER A 37 -2.44 8.91 21.89
N ASP A 38 -3.52 8.13 21.80
CA ASP A 38 -4.53 7.94 22.84
C ASP A 38 -4.70 6.46 23.24
N VAL A 39 -4.04 5.52 22.54
CA VAL A 39 -4.09 4.09 22.84
C VAL A 39 -2.75 3.39 22.57
N VAL A 40 -2.48 2.30 23.29
CA VAL A 40 -1.29 1.45 23.06
C VAL A 40 -1.73 0.10 22.52
N LEU A 41 -1.32 -0.22 21.30
CA LEU A 41 -1.47 -1.56 20.73
C LEU A 41 -0.23 -2.40 21.05
N LYS A 42 -0.42 -3.63 21.52
CA LYS A 42 0.65 -4.56 21.81
C LYS A 42 0.69 -5.64 20.74
N VAL A 43 1.77 -5.67 19.96
CA VAL A 43 2.01 -6.63 18.86
C VAL A 43 3.28 -7.40 19.15
N GLU A 44 3.20 -8.73 19.20
CA GLU A 44 4.34 -9.60 19.56
C GLU A 44 5.07 -9.16 20.84
N GLY A 45 4.31 -8.70 21.85
CA GLY A 45 4.86 -8.23 23.12
C GLY A 45 5.46 -6.82 23.09
N LYS A 46 5.58 -6.18 21.93
CA LYS A 46 6.08 -4.80 21.76
C LYS A 46 4.92 -3.81 21.70
N SER A 47 5.13 -2.62 22.25
CA SER A 47 4.12 -1.57 22.35
C SER A 47 4.20 -0.57 21.19
N LEU A 48 3.04 -0.19 20.65
CA LEU A 48 2.86 0.80 19.60
C LEU A 48 1.83 1.84 20.06
N ASN A 49 2.24 3.09 20.17
CA ASN A 49 1.40 4.22 20.56
C ASN A 49 0.71 4.77 19.31
N VAL A 50 -0.61 4.72 19.26
CA VAL A 50 -1.41 5.12 18.09
C VAL A 50 -2.60 5.97 18.50
N ASN A 51 -3.27 6.56 17.50
CA ASN A 51 -4.53 7.27 17.63
C ASN A 51 -5.72 6.38 17.19
N LYS A 52 -6.62 6.10 18.12
CA LYS A 52 -7.84 5.30 17.98
C LYS A 52 -8.74 5.86 16.88
N THR A 53 -9.03 7.15 16.97
CA THR A 53 -9.95 7.84 16.05
C THR A 53 -9.41 7.85 14.62
N TYR A 54 -8.12 8.08 14.45
CA TYR A 54 -7.48 8.11 13.13
C TYR A 54 -7.49 6.73 12.47
N LEU A 55 -7.15 5.68 13.22
CA LEU A 55 -7.21 4.31 12.72
C LEU A 55 -8.66 3.91 12.36
N ALA A 56 -9.63 4.23 13.21
CA ALA A 56 -11.05 3.99 12.95
C ALA A 56 -11.55 4.73 11.70
N LEU A 57 -11.07 5.94 11.44
CA LEU A 57 -11.39 6.69 10.23
C LEU A 57 -10.82 6.02 8.96
N CYS A 58 -9.64 5.42 9.06
CA CYS A 58 -8.94 4.81 7.93
C CYS A 58 -9.31 3.34 7.67
N SER A 59 -10.06 2.70 8.57
CA SER A 59 -10.33 1.27 8.55
C SER A 59 -11.61 0.96 9.33
N PRO A 60 -12.65 0.39 8.68
CA PRO A 60 -13.85 -0.10 9.35
C PRO A 60 -13.54 -1.20 10.36
N PHE A 61 -12.51 -2.03 10.12
CA PHE A 61 -12.03 -2.99 11.11
C PHE A 61 -11.65 -2.26 12.42
N PHE A 62 -10.81 -1.23 12.33
CA PHE A 62 -10.40 -0.49 13.53
C PHE A 62 -11.56 0.24 14.17
N SER A 63 -12.50 0.78 13.37
CA SER A 63 -13.75 1.36 13.89
C SER A 63 -14.51 0.37 14.77
N ALA A 64 -14.78 -0.83 14.25
CA ALA A 64 -15.48 -1.89 15.00
C ALA A 64 -14.66 -2.43 16.19
N PHE A 65 -13.34 -2.59 16.01
CA PHE A 65 -12.43 -3.03 17.05
C PHE A 65 -12.45 -2.07 18.25
N PHE A 66 -12.48 -0.78 17.98
CA PHE A 66 -12.39 0.28 18.97
C PHE A 66 -13.73 0.67 19.60
N ASP A 67 -14.85 0.49 18.90
CA ASP A 67 -16.21 0.75 19.39
C ASP A 67 -16.84 -0.46 20.11
N GLY A 68 -16.20 -1.63 20.06
CA GLY A 68 -16.65 -2.84 20.74
C GLY A 68 -16.25 -2.91 22.22
N PRO A 69 -15.74 -4.06 22.72
CA PRO A 69 -15.38 -4.22 24.12
C PRO A 69 -14.25 -3.27 24.59
N PHE A 70 -13.59 -2.59 23.65
CA PHE A 70 -12.51 -1.64 23.91
C PHE A 70 -12.97 -0.16 23.91
N ALA A 71 -14.28 0.10 23.87
CA ALA A 71 -14.85 1.45 23.81
C ALA A 71 -14.50 2.30 25.04
N GLU A 72 -14.57 1.71 26.24
CA GLU A 72 -14.45 2.43 27.53
C GLU A 72 -13.01 2.55 28.05
N PHE A 73 -12.04 1.97 27.34
CA PHE A 73 -10.66 1.92 27.81
C PHE A 73 -9.83 3.07 27.23
N GLU A 74 -9.78 4.18 27.97
CA GLU A 74 -9.07 5.40 27.54
C GLU A 74 -7.52 5.28 27.62
N LYS A 75 -6.96 4.23 28.24
CA LYS A 75 -5.50 4.05 28.43
C LYS A 75 -5.03 2.59 28.40
N ASP A 76 -5.73 1.73 27.69
CA ASP A 76 -5.40 0.30 27.68
C ASP A 76 -4.27 -0.06 26.72
N GLN A 77 -3.49 -1.05 27.16
CA GLN A 77 -2.68 -1.86 26.28
C GLN A 77 -3.56 -2.95 25.69
N ILE A 78 -3.94 -2.80 24.42
CA ILE A 78 -4.77 -3.78 23.72
C ILE A 78 -3.86 -4.71 22.93
N GLU A 79 -3.94 -6.01 23.17
CA GLU A 79 -3.16 -6.99 22.42
C GLU A 79 -3.79 -7.24 21.04
N LEU A 80 -2.98 -7.05 20.00
CA LEU A 80 -3.35 -7.37 18.62
C LEU A 80 -2.66 -8.69 18.24
N LYS A 81 -3.48 -9.67 17.84
CA LYS A 81 -3.05 -11.03 17.49
C LYS A 81 -2.99 -11.20 15.98
N ASP A 82 -2.31 -12.24 15.55
CA ASP A 82 -2.26 -12.68 14.13
C ASP A 82 -1.62 -11.67 13.15
N VAL A 83 -0.72 -10.81 13.65
CA VAL A 83 0.12 -9.94 12.82
C VAL A 83 1.53 -9.83 13.43
N SER A 84 2.56 -9.78 12.58
CA SER A 84 3.91 -9.49 13.06
C SER A 84 4.10 -8.01 13.37
N TYR A 85 5.00 -7.70 14.29
CA TYR A 85 5.30 -6.31 14.64
C TYR A 85 5.77 -5.50 13.43
N GLU A 86 6.62 -6.07 12.58
CA GLU A 86 7.21 -5.37 11.43
C GLU A 86 6.18 -5.06 10.33
N GLU A 87 5.29 -6.02 10.05
CA GLU A 87 4.19 -5.83 9.10
C GLU A 87 3.23 -4.75 9.60
N PHE A 88 2.87 -4.78 10.89
CA PHE A 88 1.95 -3.80 11.44
C PHE A 88 2.56 -2.39 11.48
N VAL A 89 3.84 -2.25 11.82
CA VAL A 89 4.54 -0.95 11.73
C VAL A 89 4.59 -0.43 10.29
N THR A 90 4.75 -1.32 9.32
CA THR A 90 4.72 -0.96 7.89
C THR A 90 3.34 -0.43 7.49
N LEU A 91 2.26 -1.10 7.91
CA LEU A 91 0.89 -0.63 7.72
C LEU A 91 0.68 0.75 8.34
N LEU A 92 1.03 0.92 9.62
CA LEU A 92 0.90 2.21 10.31
C LEU A 92 1.70 3.32 9.61
N SER A 93 2.89 3.00 9.10
CA SER A 93 3.72 3.97 8.38
C SER A 93 3.09 4.44 7.07
N VAL A 94 2.25 3.61 6.42
CA VAL A 94 1.53 3.99 5.19
C VAL A 94 0.18 4.65 5.49
N VAL A 95 -0.51 4.19 6.53
CA VAL A 95 -1.83 4.71 6.93
C VAL A 95 -1.70 6.10 7.55
N TYR A 96 -0.75 6.30 8.45
CA TYR A 96 -0.48 7.63 9.01
C TYR A 96 0.11 8.54 7.93
N PRO A 97 -0.07 9.87 8.05
CA PRO A 97 0.39 10.85 7.05
C PRO A 97 1.93 11.02 7.12
N SER A 98 2.66 9.93 6.88
CA SER A 98 4.11 9.79 6.91
C SER A 98 4.69 9.89 5.49
N ARG A 99 6.02 9.87 5.37
CA ARG A 99 6.72 9.83 4.06
C ARG A 99 6.78 8.43 3.46
N GLU A 100 6.44 7.39 4.21
CA GLU A 100 6.60 6.03 3.75
C GLU A 100 5.66 5.77 2.57
N LYS A 101 6.26 5.47 1.41
CA LYS A 101 5.52 5.23 0.17
C LYS A 101 5.40 3.74 -0.06
N ILE A 102 4.31 3.37 -0.71
CA ILE A 102 4.20 2.03 -1.30
C ILE A 102 5.28 1.88 -2.38
N ASN A 103 5.98 0.76 -2.33
CA ASN A 103 7.11 0.39 -3.18
C ASN A 103 7.09 -1.12 -3.47
N VAL A 104 8.06 -1.60 -4.24
CA VAL A 104 8.13 -3.01 -4.68
C VAL A 104 8.26 -3.97 -3.49
N ASP A 105 8.93 -3.54 -2.42
CA ASP A 105 9.24 -4.39 -1.27
C ASP A 105 8.06 -4.51 -0.29
N ASN A 106 7.25 -3.45 -0.14
CA ASN A 106 6.16 -3.43 0.85
C ASN A 106 4.76 -3.68 0.26
N VAL A 107 4.55 -3.53 -1.05
CA VAL A 107 3.20 -3.57 -1.65
C VAL A 107 2.49 -4.90 -1.41
N GLU A 108 3.19 -6.03 -1.52
CA GLU A 108 2.57 -7.33 -1.31
C GLU A 108 2.20 -7.56 0.16
N SER A 109 3.05 -7.13 1.10
CA SER A 109 2.75 -7.24 2.53
C SER A 109 1.58 -6.35 2.92
N LEU A 110 1.50 -5.13 2.36
CA LEU A 110 0.37 -4.23 2.59
C LEU A 110 -0.96 -4.80 2.06
N LEU A 111 -0.94 -5.41 0.88
CA LEU A 111 -2.12 -6.08 0.32
C LEU A 111 -2.56 -7.29 1.17
N LYS A 112 -1.61 -8.06 1.73
CA LYS A 112 -1.96 -9.15 2.67
C LYS A 112 -2.63 -8.64 3.95
N LEU A 113 -2.19 -7.50 4.45
CA LEU A 113 -2.74 -6.91 5.68
C LEU A 113 -4.11 -6.30 5.44
N ASP A 114 -4.45 -5.93 4.21
CA ASP A 114 -5.77 -5.40 3.89
C ASP A 114 -6.89 -6.41 4.19
N ASP A 115 -6.69 -7.69 3.86
CA ASP A 115 -7.66 -8.74 4.21
C ASP A 115 -7.96 -8.79 5.73
N CYS A 116 -7.04 -8.29 6.56
CA CYS A 116 -7.19 -8.25 8.01
C CYS A 116 -7.76 -6.92 8.53
N TYR A 117 -7.43 -5.79 7.90
CA TYR A 117 -7.68 -4.45 8.44
C TYR A 117 -8.61 -3.59 7.57
N ASP A 118 -9.09 -4.07 6.43
CA ASP A 118 -10.14 -3.44 5.62
C ASP A 118 -9.87 -1.95 5.36
N SER A 119 -8.72 -1.62 4.75
CA SER A 119 -8.34 -0.22 4.52
C SER A 119 -8.37 0.12 3.03
N ASP A 120 -9.54 0.55 2.56
CA ASP A 120 -9.78 1.02 1.18
C ASP A 120 -8.69 1.96 0.67
N PHE A 121 -8.16 2.83 1.53
CA PHE A 121 -7.09 3.75 1.19
C PHE A 121 -5.80 3.01 0.81
N VAL A 122 -5.40 2.00 1.59
CA VAL A 122 -4.18 1.22 1.36
C VAL A 122 -4.33 0.39 0.09
N VAL A 123 -5.48 -0.27 -0.12
CA VAL A 123 -5.76 -1.05 -1.34
C VAL A 123 -5.65 -0.19 -2.57
N LYS A 124 -6.31 0.97 -2.57
CA LYS A 124 -6.34 1.86 -3.72
C LYS A 124 -4.94 2.40 -4.03
N ALA A 125 -4.19 2.81 -3.01
CA ALA A 125 -2.83 3.28 -3.17
C ALA A 125 -1.90 2.15 -3.69
N ALA A 126 -2.07 0.92 -3.20
CA ALA A 126 -1.33 -0.25 -3.64
C ALA A 126 -1.66 -0.61 -5.09
N GLU A 127 -2.93 -0.58 -5.46
CA GLU A 127 -3.38 -0.82 -6.82
C GLU A 127 -2.83 0.24 -7.79
N ASP A 128 -2.89 1.52 -7.43
CA ASP A 128 -2.32 2.61 -8.21
C ASP A 128 -0.81 2.47 -8.38
N PHE A 129 -0.11 2.03 -7.32
CA PHE A 129 1.32 1.70 -7.40
C PHE A 129 1.56 0.54 -8.38
N LEU A 130 0.86 -0.59 -8.26
CA LEU A 130 1.05 -1.75 -9.15
C LEU A 130 0.73 -1.43 -10.61
N VAL A 131 -0.27 -0.58 -10.86
CA VAL A 131 -0.60 -0.12 -12.21
C VAL A 131 0.50 0.76 -12.79
N SER A 132 1.09 1.65 -11.99
CA SER A 132 2.15 2.59 -12.44
C SER A 132 3.53 1.96 -12.51
N ALA A 133 3.83 1.01 -11.62
CA ALA A 133 5.11 0.32 -11.50
C ALA A 133 5.11 -1.06 -12.18
N CYS A 134 4.27 -1.27 -13.19
CA CYS A 134 4.03 -2.58 -13.80
C CYS A 134 5.29 -3.24 -14.38
N ASP A 135 6.28 -2.44 -14.81
CA ASP A 135 7.52 -2.94 -15.39
C ASP A 135 8.42 -3.65 -14.37
N ASN A 136 8.19 -3.44 -13.08
CA ASN A 136 8.92 -4.13 -12.00
C ASN A 136 8.39 -5.54 -11.72
N PHE A 137 7.26 -5.93 -12.32
CA PHE A 137 6.59 -7.20 -12.07
C PHE A 137 6.32 -7.95 -13.36
N SER A 138 6.24 -9.28 -13.29
CA SER A 138 5.74 -10.06 -14.42
C SER A 138 4.24 -9.85 -14.58
N ASN A 139 3.72 -9.86 -15.82
CA ASN A 139 2.27 -9.77 -16.05
C ASN A 139 1.49 -10.93 -15.37
N ALA A 140 2.12 -12.10 -15.21
CA ALA A 140 1.53 -13.23 -14.51
C ALA A 140 1.38 -12.94 -13.01
N LYS A 141 2.40 -12.32 -12.40
CA LYS A 141 2.38 -11.88 -11.01
C LYS A 141 1.35 -10.78 -10.79
N LEU A 142 1.30 -9.76 -11.66
CA LEU A 142 0.30 -8.69 -11.57
C LEU A 142 -1.13 -9.22 -11.67
N LEU A 143 -1.36 -10.16 -12.60
CA LEU A 143 -2.67 -10.81 -12.72
C LEU A 143 -3.04 -11.58 -11.46
N LEU A 144 -2.11 -12.35 -10.90
CA LEU A 144 -2.32 -13.09 -9.64
C LEU A 144 -2.62 -12.15 -8.47
N LEU A 145 -1.86 -11.06 -8.31
CA LEU A 145 -2.13 -10.07 -7.27
C LEU A 145 -3.50 -9.42 -7.44
N SER A 146 -3.87 -9.11 -8.69
CA SER A 146 -5.17 -8.50 -8.98
C SER A 146 -6.35 -9.42 -8.68
N ASP A 147 -6.17 -10.74 -8.83
CA ASP A 147 -7.16 -11.76 -8.52
C ASP A 147 -7.27 -11.97 -7.01
N LEU A 148 -6.13 -12.17 -6.35
CA LEU A 148 -6.05 -12.49 -4.93
C LEU A 148 -6.63 -11.39 -4.06
N TYR A 149 -6.28 -10.13 -4.34
CA TYR A 149 -6.69 -8.96 -3.54
C TYR A 149 -7.81 -8.14 -4.20
N ARG A 150 -8.49 -8.71 -5.21
CA ARG A 150 -9.63 -8.08 -5.90
C ARG A 150 -9.35 -6.64 -6.33
N LEU A 151 -8.30 -6.45 -7.12
CA LEU A 151 -7.85 -5.14 -7.61
C LEU A 151 -8.40 -4.91 -9.03
N PRO A 152 -9.59 -4.27 -9.20
CA PRO A 152 -10.30 -4.24 -10.48
C PRO A 152 -9.60 -3.43 -11.58
N LYS A 153 -8.95 -2.32 -11.24
CA LYS A 153 -8.21 -1.48 -12.19
C LYS A 153 -6.96 -2.22 -12.69
N LEU A 154 -6.25 -2.90 -11.80
CA LEU A 154 -5.10 -3.73 -12.17
C LEU A 154 -5.56 -4.94 -13.00
N GLN A 155 -6.63 -5.61 -12.58
CA GLN A 155 -7.17 -6.78 -13.27
C GLN A 155 -7.62 -6.41 -14.69
N GLY A 156 -8.29 -5.27 -14.87
CA GLY A 156 -8.67 -4.75 -16.18
C GLY A 156 -7.47 -4.55 -17.10
N LYS A 157 -6.38 -3.95 -16.59
CA LYS A 157 -5.12 -3.79 -17.32
C LYS A 157 -4.50 -5.14 -17.70
N CYS A 158 -4.45 -6.09 -16.78
CA CYS A 158 -3.91 -7.43 -17.03
C CYS A 158 -4.77 -8.20 -18.05
N LEU A 159 -6.10 -8.13 -17.96
CA LEU A 159 -7.01 -8.78 -18.91
C LEU A 159 -6.95 -8.16 -20.31
N ALA A 160 -6.61 -6.88 -20.43
CA ALA A 160 -6.31 -6.27 -21.72
C ALA A 160 -4.98 -6.80 -22.29
N TYR A 161 -3.97 -7.01 -21.45
CA TYR A 161 -2.72 -7.65 -21.88
C TYR A 161 -2.96 -9.10 -22.32
N TYR A 162 -3.78 -9.87 -21.61
CA TYR A 162 -4.06 -11.27 -21.90
C TYR A 162 -5.18 -11.51 -22.93
N SER A 163 -5.63 -10.51 -23.67
CA SER A 163 -6.64 -10.71 -24.74
C SER A 163 -6.17 -11.69 -25.81
N LEU A 164 -4.88 -11.67 -26.15
CA LEU A 164 -4.33 -12.54 -27.18
C LEU A 164 -4.14 -13.98 -26.70
N THR A 165 -4.70 -14.93 -27.44
CA THR A 165 -4.58 -16.39 -27.20
C THR A 165 -3.13 -16.83 -26.90
N ARG A 166 -2.14 -16.30 -27.64
CA ARG A 166 -0.71 -16.65 -27.44
C ARG A 166 -0.20 -16.31 -26.04
N ARG A 167 -0.68 -15.21 -25.44
CA ARG A 167 -0.28 -14.75 -24.10
C ARG A 167 -0.93 -15.61 -23.02
N VAL A 168 -2.19 -16.01 -23.20
CA VAL A 168 -2.86 -16.95 -22.28
C VAL A 168 -2.19 -18.33 -22.33
N LYS A 169 -1.78 -18.82 -23.51
CA LYS A 169 -0.99 -20.05 -23.63
C LYS A 169 0.36 -19.96 -22.91
N ALA A 170 1.01 -18.80 -22.94
CA ALA A 170 2.25 -18.57 -22.18
C ALA A 170 1.98 -18.53 -20.66
N LEU A 171 0.91 -17.85 -20.23
CA LEU A 171 0.47 -17.79 -18.82
C LEU A 171 0.25 -19.19 -18.23
N LYS A 172 -0.38 -20.11 -18.96
CA LYS A 172 -0.61 -21.51 -18.50
C LYS A 172 0.67 -22.24 -18.08
N LYS A 173 1.84 -21.81 -18.56
CA LYS A 173 3.14 -22.41 -18.23
C LYS A 173 3.78 -21.84 -16.97
N THR A 174 3.25 -20.72 -16.43
CA THR A 174 3.82 -20.05 -15.26
C THR A 174 3.23 -20.62 -13.96
N PRO A 175 3.97 -20.55 -12.83
CA PRO A 175 3.47 -21.05 -11.55
C PRO A 175 2.26 -20.26 -11.03
N GLU A 176 2.13 -18.98 -11.38
CA GLU A 176 1.04 -18.10 -10.96
C GLU A 176 -0.31 -18.59 -11.50
N TYR A 177 -0.36 -19.14 -12.72
CA TYR A 177 -1.61 -19.64 -13.30
C TYR A 177 -2.29 -20.70 -12.44
N LYS A 178 -1.51 -21.53 -11.72
CA LYS A 178 -2.07 -22.54 -10.83
C LYS A 178 -2.82 -21.92 -9.66
N GLN A 179 -2.35 -20.78 -9.18
CA GLN A 179 -2.88 -20.05 -8.03
C GLN A 179 -4.08 -19.16 -8.37
N LEU A 180 -4.34 -18.88 -9.65
CA LEU A 180 -5.51 -18.10 -10.05
C LEU A 180 -6.83 -18.80 -9.69
N SER A 181 -7.83 -18.00 -9.36
CA SER A 181 -9.20 -18.40 -9.10
C SER A 181 -9.83 -19.09 -10.31
N ALA A 182 -10.81 -19.95 -10.05
CA ALA A 182 -11.57 -20.61 -11.13
C ALA A 182 -12.35 -19.57 -11.97
N GLU A 183 -12.86 -18.53 -11.32
CA GLU A 183 -13.58 -17.42 -11.95
C GLU A 183 -12.70 -16.67 -12.95
N LEU A 184 -11.50 -16.23 -12.56
CA LEU A 184 -10.61 -15.53 -13.47
C LEU A 184 -10.10 -16.42 -14.61
N LYS A 185 -9.90 -17.72 -14.34
CA LYS A 185 -9.58 -18.70 -15.39
C LYS A 185 -10.71 -18.83 -16.43
N ALA A 186 -11.96 -18.79 -16.01
CA ALA A 186 -13.12 -18.79 -16.91
C ALA A 186 -13.17 -17.49 -17.73
N THR A 187 -13.03 -16.33 -17.09
CA THR A 187 -12.99 -15.02 -17.77
C THR A 187 -11.88 -14.94 -18.83
N LEU A 188 -10.70 -15.50 -18.54
CA LEU A 188 -9.61 -15.59 -19.52
C LEU A 188 -9.95 -16.50 -20.71
N LEU A 189 -10.73 -17.56 -20.48
CA LEU A 189 -11.16 -18.47 -21.53
C LEU A 189 -12.21 -17.81 -22.42
N ASP A 190 -13.23 -17.18 -21.83
CA ASP A 190 -14.29 -16.49 -22.54
C ASP A 190 -13.70 -15.40 -23.46
N LYS A 191 -12.80 -14.57 -22.94
CA LYS A 191 -12.09 -13.57 -23.74
C LYS A 191 -11.30 -14.15 -24.92
N VAL A 192 -10.72 -15.33 -24.76
CA VAL A 192 -9.95 -15.99 -25.82
C VAL A 192 -10.86 -16.57 -26.89
N LEU A 193 -12.06 -17.01 -26.51
CA LEU A 193 -13.07 -17.51 -27.44
C LEU A 193 -13.69 -16.36 -28.24
N ASP A 194 -13.89 -15.20 -27.62
CA ASP A 194 -14.42 -14.00 -28.28
C ASP A 194 -13.41 -13.37 -29.29
N ASP A 195 -12.10 -13.58 -29.11
CA ASP A 195 -11.02 -13.07 -29.99
C ASP A 195 -10.82 -13.95 -31.26
N GLN A 196 -11.68 -14.96 -31.49
CA GLN A 196 -11.64 -15.87 -32.65
C GLN A 196 -12.61 -15.45 -33.80
N GLU A 197 -13.40 -14.39 -33.64
CA GLU A 197 -14.20 -13.76 -34.71
C GLU A 197 -13.46 -12.58 -35.37
#